data_AF-A0A7L2JZE4-F1
#
_entry.id   AF-A0A7L2JZE4-F1
#
_cell.length_a   1.000
_cell.length_b   1.000
_cell.length_c   1.000
_cell.angle_alpha   90.00
_cell.angle_beta   90.00
_cell.angle_gamma   90.00
#
_symmetry.space_group_name_H-M   'P 1'
#
loop_
_entity.id
_entity.type
_entity.pdbx_description
1 polymer ?
#
loop_
_entity_poly.entity_id
_entity_poly.type
_entity_poly.pdbx_seq_one_letter_code
_entity_poly.pdbx_strand_id
1 'polypeptide(L)'
;QYSLVRDVVSALRRHRMHEQQFLHPPLLVLGNFGVPQMHLKLMAGMFQGMFPKINVHRVNLNSIRRCLLISYDSESQLLEFRHYSVQVVPVGLSRGLRKILQEKFPNLSRMDDVSELL
;
A
#
# COMPACT_ATOMS: atom_id res chain seq x y z
N GLN A 1 -13.50 15.25 10.04
CA GLN A 1 -12.75 15.00 11.30
C GLN A 1 -11.26 15.06 10.99
N TYR A 2 -10.46 15.59 11.91
CA TYR A 2 -9.01 15.72 11.73
C TYR A 2 -8.30 14.77 12.69
N SER A 3 -7.15 14.22 12.27
CA SER A 3 -6.34 13.31 13.09
C SER A 3 -4.87 13.53 12.81
N LEU A 4 -4.04 13.51 13.86
CA LEU A 4 -2.58 13.59 13.71
C LEU A 4 -1.99 12.21 13.39
N VAL A 5 -0.88 12.20 12.67
CA VAL A 5 -0.13 10.96 12.38
C VAL A 5 0.25 10.25 13.69
N ARG A 6 0.62 11.00 14.74
CA ARG A 6 0.98 10.44 16.05
C ARG A 6 -0.18 9.67 16.69
N ASP A 7 -1.40 10.19 16.60
CA ASP A 7 -2.59 9.56 17.16
C ASP A 7 -2.98 8.30 16.39
N VAL A 8 -2.86 8.32 15.06
CA VAL A 8 -3.12 7.14 14.22
C VAL A 8 -2.11 6.03 14.50
N VAL A 9 -0.82 6.38 14.63
CA VAL A 9 0.24 5.42 14.92
C VAL A 9 0.07 4.80 16.30
N SER A 10 -0.26 5.59 17.32
CA SER A 10 -0.46 5.10 18.69
C SER A 10 -1.71 4.23 18.83
N ALA A 11 -2.77 4.51 18.07
CA ALA A 11 -3.99 3.70 18.06
C ALA A 11 -3.81 2.32 17.39
N LEU A 12 -2.80 2.14 16.53
CA LEU A 12 -2.58 0.91 15.77
C LEU A 12 -1.60 -0.03 16.48
N ARG A 13 -2.11 -1.16 16.98
CA ARG A 13 -1.28 -2.22 17.62
C ARG A 13 -0.13 -2.73 16.77
N ARG A 14 -0.28 -2.71 15.44
CA ARG A 14 0.76 -3.05 14.46
C ARG A 14 0.73 -2.01 13.34
N HIS A 15 1.44 -0.91 13.53
CA HIS A 15 1.66 0.05 12.46
C HIS A 15 2.93 -0.32 11.68
N ARG A 16 2.90 -0.11 10.36
CA ARG A 16 4.09 -0.20 9.52
C ARG A 16 4.41 1.20 9.01
N MET A 17 5.20 1.92 9.80
CA MET A 17 5.59 3.29 9.49
C MET A 17 7.12 3.39 9.44
N HIS A 18 7.65 3.56 8.24
CA HIS A 18 9.09 3.75 8.00
C HIS A 18 9.27 5.02 7.19
N GLU A 19 10.19 5.92 7.55
CA GLU A 19 10.32 7.23 6.88
C GLU A 19 10.57 7.11 5.37
N GLN A 20 11.34 6.10 4.95
CA GLN A 20 11.65 5.86 3.53
C GLN A 20 10.43 5.64 2.64
N GLN A 21 9.27 5.26 3.20
CA GLN A 21 8.05 5.11 2.40
C GLN A 21 7.54 6.45 1.84
N PHE A 22 7.92 7.57 2.45
CA PHE A 22 7.50 8.90 2.05
C PHE A 22 8.38 9.52 0.95
N LEU A 23 9.51 8.88 0.61
CA LEU A 23 10.38 9.31 -0.48
C LEU A 23 9.75 9.09 -1.87
N HIS A 24 8.75 8.21 -1.96
CA HIS A 24 8.00 7.95 -3.19
C HIS A 24 6.56 8.49 -3.08
N PRO A 25 5.99 8.99 -4.18
CA PRO A 25 4.59 9.42 -4.22
C PRO A 25 3.64 8.22 -3.99
N PRO A 26 2.48 8.43 -3.35
CA PRO A 26 1.48 7.38 -3.16
C PRO A 26 0.72 7.12 -4.47
N LEU A 27 0.23 5.89 -4.63
CA LEU A 27 -0.75 5.57 -5.69
C LEU A 27 -2.13 6.12 -5.31
N LEU A 28 -2.77 6.84 -6.22
CA LEU A 28 -4.15 7.28 -6.03
C LEU A 28 -5.14 6.15 -6.34
N VAL A 29 -6.08 5.93 -5.42
CA VAL A 29 -7.22 5.03 -5.58
C VAL A 29 -8.49 5.84 -5.34
N LEU A 30 -9.40 5.83 -6.31
CA LEU A 30 -10.69 6.51 -6.22
C LEU A 30 -11.79 5.48 -6.00
N GLY A 31 -12.44 5.53 -4.84
CA GLY A 31 -13.56 4.67 -4.45
C GLY A 31 -14.91 5.38 -4.66
N ASN A 32 -15.88 4.68 -5.25
CA ASN A 32 -17.26 5.16 -5.41
C ASN A 32 -17.43 6.46 -6.24
N PHE A 33 -16.45 6.79 -7.09
CA PHE A 33 -16.54 7.92 -8.04
C PHE A 33 -17.28 7.58 -9.36
N GLY A 34 -17.86 6.38 -9.48
CA GLY A 34 -18.52 5.90 -10.69
C GLY A 34 -19.96 6.41 -10.91
N VAL A 35 -20.49 7.22 -10.00
CA VAL A 35 -21.86 7.76 -10.07
C VAL A 35 -21.93 8.84 -11.16
N PRO A 36 -23.02 8.94 -11.96
CA PRO A 36 -23.10 9.83 -13.13
C PRO A 36 -23.09 11.35 -12.83
N GLN A 37 -22.83 11.76 -11.60
CA GLN A 37 -22.79 13.15 -11.18
C GLN A 37 -21.56 13.86 -11.76
N MET A 38 -21.77 15.00 -12.44
CA MET A 38 -20.71 15.74 -13.13
C MET A 38 -19.59 16.21 -12.19
N HIS A 39 -19.95 16.67 -10.99
CA HIS A 39 -18.97 17.17 -10.02
C HIS A 39 -17.99 16.05 -9.58
N LEU A 40 -18.44 14.80 -9.45
CA LEU A 40 -17.56 13.68 -9.11
C LEU A 40 -16.56 13.38 -10.22
N LYS A 41 -16.97 13.50 -11.49
CA LYS A 41 -16.05 13.35 -12.63
C LYS A 41 -14.98 14.44 -12.64
N LEU A 42 -15.37 15.69 -12.37
CA LEU A 42 -14.44 16.81 -12.25
C LEU A 42 -13.47 16.60 -11.09
N MET A 43 -13.96 16.18 -9.94
CA MET A 43 -13.13 15.87 -8.77
C MET A 43 -12.17 14.71 -9.04
N ALA A 44 -12.63 13.64 -9.68
CA ALA A 44 -11.78 12.52 -10.07
C ALA A 44 -10.64 13.00 -10.99
N GLY A 45 -10.95 13.83 -12.00
CA GLY A 45 -9.95 14.43 -12.89
C GLY A 45 -8.97 15.34 -12.15
N MET A 46 -9.47 16.15 -11.21
CA MET A 46 -8.63 16.99 -10.35
C MET A 46 -7.64 16.15 -9.54
N PHE A 47 -8.12 15.14 -8.81
CA PHE A 47 -7.23 14.28 -8.02
C PHE A 47 -6.25 13.52 -8.91
N GLN A 48 -6.69 12.98 -10.05
CA GLN A 48 -5.79 12.33 -11.00
C GLN A 48 -4.70 13.27 -11.52
N GLY A 49 -5.00 14.56 -11.69
CA GLY A 49 -4.03 15.58 -12.10
C GLY A 49 -3.04 15.98 -11.02
N MET A 50 -3.38 15.79 -9.73
CA MET A 50 -2.50 16.11 -8.60
C MET A 50 -1.41 15.07 -8.35
N PHE A 51 -1.57 13.85 -8.86
CA PHE A 51 -0.64 12.74 -8.66
C PHE A 51 0.06 12.34 -9.96
N PRO A 52 1.29 11.80 -9.89
CA PRO A 52 1.98 11.32 -11.07
C PRO A 52 1.20 10.20 -11.74
N LYS A 53 1.08 10.28 -13.07
CA LYS A 53 0.41 9.24 -13.86
C LYS A 53 1.20 7.94 -13.80
N ILE A 54 0.49 6.83 -13.69
CA ILE A 54 1.08 5.49 -13.57
C ILE A 54 0.99 4.80 -14.93
N ASN A 55 2.14 4.36 -15.45
CA ASN A 55 2.19 3.47 -16.61
C ASN A 55 2.51 2.04 -16.11
N VAL A 56 1.54 1.14 -16.23
CA VAL A 56 1.63 -0.24 -15.72
C VAL A 56 2.80 -1.02 -16.33
N HIS A 57 3.20 -0.69 -17.56
CA HIS A 57 4.31 -1.39 -18.24
C HIS A 57 5.69 -0.89 -17.83
N ARG A 58 5.80 0.31 -17.24
CA ARG A 58 7.08 0.95 -16.90
C ARG A 58 7.28 1.18 -15.41
N VAL A 59 6.22 1.08 -14.60
CA VAL A 59 6.28 1.39 -13.19
C VAL A 59 7.10 0.37 -12.41
N ASN A 60 8.00 0.84 -11.56
CA ASN A 60 8.76 -0.01 -10.67
C ASN A 60 7.93 -0.31 -9.42
N LEU A 61 7.46 -1.55 -9.26
CA LEU A 61 6.68 -2.00 -8.10
C LEU A 61 7.40 -1.78 -6.75
N ASN A 62 8.74 -1.79 -6.72
CA ASN A 62 9.49 -1.55 -5.48
C ASN A 62 9.42 -0.08 -5.01
N SER A 63 9.08 0.84 -5.91
CA SER A 63 8.85 2.26 -5.57
C SER A 63 7.45 2.50 -5.00
N ILE A 64 6.52 1.58 -5.23
CA ILE A 64 5.14 1.64 -4.73
C ILE A 64 5.10 1.13 -3.30
N ARG A 65 5.23 2.06 -2.36
CA ARG A 65 5.20 1.75 -0.91
C ARG A 65 3.93 2.20 -0.22
N ARG A 66 3.11 3.01 -0.90
CA ARG A 66 1.93 3.67 -0.32
C ARG A 66 0.82 3.83 -1.34
N CYS A 67 -0.41 3.83 -0.86
CA CYS A 67 -1.57 4.25 -1.64
C CYS A 67 -2.48 5.16 -0.82
N LEU A 68 -3.14 6.07 -1.52
CA LEU A 68 -4.13 6.98 -1.00
C LEU A 68 -5.49 6.59 -1.58
N LEU A 69 -6.41 6.20 -0.71
CA LEU A 69 -7.80 5.99 -1.04
C LEU A 69 -8.60 7.25 -0.75
N ILE A 70 -9.25 7.79 -1.78
CA ILE A 70 -10.29 8.80 -1.65
C ILE A 70 -11.60 8.11 -1.99
N SER A 71 -12.52 8.02 -1.04
CA SER A 71 -13.83 7.40 -1.24
C SER A 71 -14.93 8.44 -1.10
N TYR A 72 -15.91 8.42 -2.00
CA TYR A 72 -17.10 9.25 -1.89
C TYR A 72 -18.25 8.45 -1.30
N ASP A 73 -18.94 9.02 -0.32
CA ASP A 73 -20.20 8.48 0.18
C ASP A 73 -21.38 9.30 -0.36
N SER A 74 -22.29 8.63 -1.06
CA SER A 74 -23.46 9.27 -1.67
C SER A 74 -24.52 9.67 -0.65
N GLU A 75 -24.56 9.05 0.52
CA GLU A 75 -25.57 9.38 1.54
C GLU A 75 -25.15 10.63 2.32
N SER A 76 -23.94 10.64 2.87
CA SER A 76 -23.42 11.81 3.60
C SER A 76 -22.89 12.92 2.71
N GLN A 77 -22.67 12.67 1.41
CA GLN A 77 -22.03 13.58 0.45
C GLN A 77 -20.60 13.99 0.89
N LEU A 78 -19.93 13.15 1.68
CA LEU A 78 -18.58 13.41 2.19
C LEU A 78 -17.53 12.58 1.47
N LEU A 79 -16.31 13.11 1.47
CA LEU A 79 -15.12 12.38 1.06
C LEU A 79 -14.41 11.80 2.27
N GLU A 80 -14.11 10.52 2.20
CA GLU A 80 -13.20 9.86 3.13
C GLU A 80 -11.81 9.75 2.51
N PHE A 81 -10.81 10.22 3.26
CA PHE A 81 -9.41 10.18 2.86
C PHE A 81 -8.67 9.19 3.76
N ARG A 82 -8.14 8.11 3.18
CA ARG A 82 -7.43 7.06 3.93
C ARG A 82 -6.11 6.71 3.27
N HIS A 83 -5.04 6.70 4.06
CA HIS A 83 -3.69 6.45 3.57
C HIS A 83 -3.18 5.11 4.08
N TYR A 84 -2.69 4.27 3.17
CA TYR A 84 -2.25 2.91 3.46
C TYR A 84 -0.81 2.68 3.03
N SER A 85 -0.12 1.86 3.82
CA SER A 85 1.17 1.28 3.43
C SER A 85 0.93 0.05 2.56
N VAL A 86 1.65 -0.06 1.45
CA VAL A 86 1.56 -1.19 0.51
C VAL A 86 2.79 -2.08 0.69
N GLN A 87 2.54 -3.38 0.78
CA GLN A 87 3.59 -4.39 0.80
C GLN A 87 3.47 -5.28 -0.42
N VAL A 88 4.57 -5.39 -1.17
CA VAL A 88 4.70 -6.44 -2.18
C VAL A 88 4.87 -7.77 -1.47
N VAL A 89 3.97 -8.70 -1.75
CA VAL A 89 4.01 -10.06 -1.21
C VAL A 89 4.17 -11.00 -2.40
N PRO A 90 5.29 -11.73 -2.52
CA PRO A 90 5.50 -12.62 -3.65
C PRO A 90 4.50 -13.77 -3.60
N VAL A 91 3.78 -14.00 -4.70
CA VAL A 91 2.80 -15.08 -4.86
C VAL A 91 3.39 -16.21 -5.72
N GLY A 92 2.86 -17.43 -5.62
CA GLY A 92 3.32 -18.57 -6.41
C GLY A 92 4.52 -19.34 -5.86
N LEU A 93 4.99 -19.00 -4.66
CA LEU A 93 6.07 -19.72 -3.97
C LEU A 93 5.48 -20.67 -2.92
N SER A 94 6.08 -21.86 -2.77
CA SER A 94 5.72 -22.77 -1.68
C SER A 94 6.05 -22.12 -0.32
N ARG A 95 5.35 -22.55 0.74
CA ARG A 95 5.56 -21.99 2.10
C ARG A 95 7.02 -22.14 2.56
N GLY A 96 7.66 -23.27 2.27
CA GLY A 96 9.07 -23.52 2.56
C GLY A 96 9.99 -22.55 1.81
N LEU A 97 9.79 -22.39 0.49
CA LEU A 97 10.59 -21.47 -0.31
C LEU A 97 10.39 -20.00 0.11
N ARG A 98 9.19 -19.63 0.53
CA ARG A 98 8.92 -18.29 1.07
C ARG A 98 9.66 -18.03 2.39
N LYS A 99 9.79 -19.03 3.28
CA LYS A 99 10.59 -18.91 4.52
C LYS A 99 12.08 -18.72 4.19
N ILE A 100 12.57 -19.50 3.23
CA ILE A 100 13.94 -19.45 2.72
C ILE A 100 14.25 -18.05 2.17
N LEU A 101 13.36 -17.46 1.38
CA LEU A 101 13.58 -16.15 0.74
C LEU A 101 13.43 -14.94 1.68
N GLN A 102 13.10 -15.12 2.96
CA GLN A 102 13.11 -14.01 3.93
C GLN A 102 14.55 -13.67 4.35
N GLU A 103 14.84 -12.39 4.59
CA GLU A 103 16.19 -11.84 4.83
C GLU A 103 16.99 -12.49 5.99
N LYS A 104 16.34 -13.26 6.87
CA LYS A 104 17.02 -14.05 7.89
C LYS A 104 17.12 -15.51 7.45
N PHE A 105 17.99 -15.75 6.48
CA PHE A 105 18.45 -17.11 6.22
C PHE A 105 19.18 -17.62 7.48
N PRO A 106 18.75 -18.73 8.10
CA PRO A 106 19.51 -19.32 9.19
C PRO A 106 20.88 -19.75 8.67
N ASN A 107 21.90 -19.66 9.53
CA ASN A 107 23.25 -20.04 9.17
C ASN A 107 23.33 -21.57 8.95
N LEU A 108 23.37 -22.00 7.69
CA LEU A 108 23.34 -23.40 7.27
C LEU A 108 24.60 -24.17 7.66
N SER A 109 25.68 -23.50 8.05
CA SER A 109 26.90 -24.20 8.53
C SER A 109 26.69 -24.99 9.83
N ARG A 110 25.55 -24.80 10.50
CA ARG A 110 25.17 -25.54 11.72
C ARG A 110 24.11 -26.61 11.49
N MET A 111 23.69 -26.84 10.24
CA MET A 111 22.64 -27.79 9.88
C MET A 111 23.27 -28.90 9.05
N ASP A 112 23.08 -30.15 9.47
CA ASP A 112 23.66 -31.32 8.79
C ASP A 112 22.79 -31.75 7.59
N ASP A 113 21.51 -31.38 7.58
CA ASP A 113 20.57 -31.68 6.49
C ASP A 113 19.63 -30.50 6.18
N VAL A 114 19.30 -30.35 4.89
CA VAL A 114 18.34 -29.35 4.37
C VAL A 114 16.92 -29.64 4.87
N SER A 115 16.62 -30.90 5.18
CA SER A 115 15.34 -31.31 5.77
C SER A 115 15.04 -30.60 7.11
N GLU A 116 16.08 -30.20 7.86
CA GLU A 116 15.93 -29.47 9.13
C GLU A 116 15.36 -28.05 8.95
N LEU A 117 15.33 -27.54 7.71
CA LEU A 117 14.82 -26.21 7.36
C LEU A 117 13.33 -26.21 6.95
N LEU A 118 12.75 -27.37 6.61
CA LEU A 118 11.41 -27.51 6.02
C LEU A 118 10.26 -27.52 7.05
#